data_AF-V7DA36-F1
#
_entry.id   AF-V7DA36-F1
#
_cell.length_a   1.000
_cell.length_b   1.000
_cell.length_c   1.000
_cell.angle_alpha   90.00
_cell.angle_beta   90.00
_cell.angle_gamma   90.00
#
_symmetry.space_group_name_H-M   'P 1'
#
loop_
_entity.id
_entity.type
_entity.pdbx_description
1 polymer ?
#
loop_
_entity_poly.entity_id
_entity_poly.type
_entity_poly.pdbx_seq_one_letter_code
_entity_poly.pdbx_strand_id
1 'polypeptide(L)'
;MLATFMQMQTKFDGKGHGAQNEKWFTIENQPGKVFISVNTKGRPPRSVPIGPGDCFGVVTLLIEQMLKNAPYLSADTLLNLVQRTAQMAKPA
;
A
#
# COMPACT_ATOMS: atom_id res chain seq x y z
N MET A 1 -3.46 1.79 -0.79
CA MET A 1 -2.31 1.09 -0.15
C MET A 1 -2.38 -0.42 -0.35
N LEU A 2 -3.33 -1.16 0.25
CA LEU A 2 -3.43 -2.63 0.08
C LEU A 2 -3.55 -3.06 -1.39
N ALA A 3 -4.39 -2.37 -2.17
CA ALA A 3 -4.50 -2.59 -3.62
C ALA A 3 -3.16 -2.46 -4.37
N THR A 4 -2.25 -1.61 -3.90
CA THR A 4 -0.90 -1.47 -4.49
C THR A 4 -0.04 -2.69 -4.15
N PHE A 5 -0.01 -3.14 -2.90
CA PHE A 5 0.69 -4.39 -2.55
C PHE A 5 0.17 -5.60 -3.33
N MET A 6 -1.15 -5.65 -3.58
CA MET A 6 -1.80 -6.68 -4.39
C MET A 6 -1.67 -6.48 -5.91
N GLN A 7 -0.81 -5.57 -6.37
CA GLN A 7 -0.57 -5.29 -7.79
C GLN A 7 -1.79 -4.79 -8.60
N MET A 8 -2.88 -4.38 -7.93
CA MET A 8 -4.08 -3.87 -8.59
C MET A 8 -3.97 -2.39 -9.00
N GLN A 9 -3.10 -1.65 -8.30
CA GLN A 9 -2.76 -0.25 -8.58
C GLN A 9 -1.25 -0.13 -8.75
N THR A 10 -0.77 0.78 -9.59
CA THR A 10 0.67 0.94 -9.84
C THR A 10 1.41 1.64 -8.70
N LYS A 11 0.75 2.58 -8.03
CA LYS A 11 1.38 3.42 -7.01
C LYS A 11 0.39 3.89 -5.94
N PHE A 12 0.91 4.12 -4.75
CA PHE A 12 0.24 4.84 -3.67
C PHE A 12 1.17 5.86 -3.03
N ASP A 13 0.65 7.05 -2.76
CA ASP A 13 1.35 8.16 -2.11
C ASP A 13 0.65 8.51 -0.79
N GLY A 14 1.31 8.25 0.34
CA GLY A 14 0.89 8.75 1.65
C GLY A 14 1.61 10.06 1.95
N LYS A 15 0.97 11.19 1.66
CA LYS A 15 1.51 12.56 1.81
C LYS A 15 0.82 13.31 2.95
N GLY A 16 1.37 14.47 3.31
CA GLY A 16 0.75 15.36 4.30
C GLY A 16 1.07 14.95 5.74
N HIS A 17 2.22 14.31 5.97
CA HIS A 17 2.69 13.95 7.30
C HIS A 17 3.81 14.88 7.76
N GLY A 18 4.01 14.99 9.08
CA GLY A 18 4.97 15.93 9.67
C GLY A 18 4.33 17.28 10.02
N ALA A 19 5.02 18.08 10.84
CA ALA A 19 4.48 19.34 11.34
C ALA A 19 4.27 20.39 10.22
N GLN A 20 5.01 20.26 9.12
CA GLN A 20 4.96 21.13 7.95
C GLN A 20 4.56 20.37 6.68
N ASN A 21 3.91 19.20 6.81
CA ASN A 21 3.56 18.32 5.69
C ASN A 21 4.77 17.88 4.84
N GLU A 22 5.94 17.82 5.46
CA GLU A 22 7.25 17.61 4.82
C GLU A 22 7.67 16.14 4.74
N LYS A 23 6.82 15.21 5.19
CA LYS A 23 7.06 13.77 5.17
C LYS A 23 6.03 13.06 4.30
N TRP A 24 6.49 12.06 3.58
CA TRP A 24 5.63 11.21 2.77
C TRP A 24 6.24 9.83 2.60
N PHE A 25 5.40 8.86 2.27
CA PHE A 25 5.86 7.55 1.82
C PHE A 25 5.22 7.19 0.49
N THR A 26 5.92 6.39 -0.29
CA THR A 26 5.43 5.87 -1.56
C THR A 26 5.50 4.36 -1.55
N ILE A 27 4.53 3.72 -2.17
CA ILE A 27 4.53 2.30 -2.48
C ILE A 27 4.35 2.20 -3.98
N GLU A 28 5.28 1.54 -4.67
CA GLU A 28 5.32 1.52 -6.12
C GLU A 28 5.62 0.10 -6.62
N ASN A 29 4.81 -0.35 -7.56
CA ASN A 29 4.98 -1.67 -8.16
C ASN A 29 6.00 -1.60 -9.29
N GLN A 30 6.96 -2.51 -9.21
CA GLN A 30 8.02 -2.67 -10.19
C GLN A 30 8.06 -4.14 -10.64
N PRO A 31 8.67 -4.45 -11.80
CA PRO A 31 8.82 -5.84 -12.23
C PRO A 31 9.47 -6.71 -11.13
N GLY A 32 8.72 -7.71 -10.65
CA GLY A 32 9.17 -8.69 -9.66
C GLY A 32 9.24 -8.20 -8.21
N LYS A 33 8.81 -6.98 -7.87
CA LYS A 33 8.89 -6.45 -6.50
C LYS A 33 7.96 -5.26 -6.25
N VAL A 34 7.64 -5.03 -4.98
CA VAL A 34 7.06 -3.77 -4.50
C VAL A 34 8.17 -2.94 -3.90
N PHE A 35 8.25 -1.65 -4.23
CA PHE A 35 9.23 -0.75 -3.66
C PHE A 35 8.54 0.22 -2.68
N ILE A 36 8.96 0.22 -1.43
CA ILE A 36 8.51 1.20 -0.43
C ILE A 36 9.61 2.22 -0.21
N SER A 37 9.25 3.49 -0.19
CA SER A 37 10.16 4.58 0.17
C SER A 37 9.53 5.48 1.23
N VAL A 38 10.28 5.82 2.26
CA VAL A 38 9.93 6.85 3.24
C VAL A 38 10.83 8.05 3.01
N ASN A 39 10.22 9.22 2.95
CA ASN A 39 10.84 10.44 2.46
C ASN A 39 10.56 11.60 3.41
N THR A 40 11.50 12.54 3.45
CA THR A 40 11.31 13.83 4.12
C THR A 40 12.12 14.91 3.43
N LYS A 41 11.62 16.14 3.41
CA LYS A 41 12.27 17.27 2.76
C LYS A 41 13.71 17.45 3.28
N GLY A 42 14.66 17.62 2.36
CA GLY A 42 16.07 17.89 2.71
C GLY A 42 16.86 16.67 3.20
N ARG A 43 16.32 15.45 3.11
CA ARG A 43 17.07 14.22 3.41
C ARG A 43 16.96 13.20 2.27
N PRO A 44 17.99 12.37 2.06
CA PRO A 44 17.89 11.25 1.13
C PRO A 44 16.75 10.29 1.53
N PRO A 45 15.97 9.77 0.57
CA PRO A 45 14.99 8.73 0.81
C PRO A 45 15.56 7.48 1.47
N ARG A 46 14.75 6.80 2.27
CA ARG A 46 15.04 5.45 2.77
C ARG A 46 14.07 4.48 2.13
N SER A 47 14.59 3.53 1.37
CA SER A 47 13.76 2.67 0.54
C SER A 47 14.16 1.21 0.62
N VAL A 48 13.18 0.33 0.49
CA VAL A 48 13.37 -1.13 0.58
C VAL A 48 12.57 -1.82 -0.53
N PRO A 49 13.20 -2.71 -1.32
CA PRO A 49 12.48 -3.60 -2.21
C PRO A 49 11.88 -4.77 -1.42
N ILE A 50 10.65 -5.12 -1.74
CA ILE A 50 9.92 -6.25 -1.16
C ILE A 50 9.69 -7.27 -2.27
N GLY A 51 10.34 -8.42 -2.13
CA GLY A 51 10.18 -9.53 -3.07
C GLY A 51 8.85 -10.27 -2.89
N PRO A 52 8.49 -11.17 -3.81
CA PRO A 52 7.22 -11.89 -3.76
C PRO A 52 6.99 -12.68 -2.46
N GLY A 53 8.06 -13.29 -1.91
CA GLY A 53 7.99 -14.05 -0.65
C GLY A 53 7.60 -13.18 0.55
N ASP A 54 8.27 -12.03 0.70
CA ASP A 54 7.97 -11.09 1.78
C ASP A 54 6.63 -10.38 1.56
N CYS A 55 6.25 -10.15 0.30
CA CYS A 55 5.01 -9.47 -0.05
C CYS A 55 3.77 -10.24 0.43
N PHE A 56 3.80 -11.57 0.43
CA PHE A 56 2.74 -12.38 1.03
C PHE A 56 2.55 -12.06 2.51
N GLY A 57 3.63 -12.03 3.29
CA GLY A 57 3.57 -11.72 4.72
C GLY A 57 3.03 -10.32 4.98
N VAL A 58 3.49 -9.33 4.22
CA VAL A 58 2.99 -7.94 4.34
C VAL A 58 1.50 -7.84 4.01
N VAL A 59 1.04 -8.48 2.93
CA VAL A 59 -0.38 -8.48 2.55
C VAL A 59 -1.24 -9.13 3.63
N THR A 60 -0.82 -10.28 4.16
CA THR A 60 -1.55 -10.98 5.23
C THR A 60 -1.67 -10.11 6.48
N LEU A 61 -0.58 -9.49 6.94
CA LEU A 61 -0.60 -8.57 8.09
C LEU A 61 -1.57 -7.41 7.90
N LEU A 62 -1.62 -6.84 6.69
CA LEU A 62 -2.56 -5.77 6.36
C LEU A 62 -4.02 -6.26 6.39
N ILE A 63 -4.31 -7.42 5.79
CA ILE A 63 -5.64 -8.01 5.79
C ILE A 63 -6.10 -8.31 7.22
N GLU A 64 -5.26 -8.94 8.03
CA GLU A 64 -5.56 -9.22 9.43
C GLU A 64 -5.88 -7.95 10.22
N GLN A 65 -5.07 -6.89 10.05
CA GLN A 65 -5.31 -5.63 10.75
C GLN A 65 -6.60 -4.94 10.26
N MET A 66 -6.91 -5.02 8.98
CA MET A 66 -8.16 -4.48 8.43
C MET A 66 -9.39 -5.23 8.97
N LEU A 67 -9.35 -6.55 9.06
CA LEU A 67 -10.43 -7.36 9.64
C LEU A 67 -10.59 -7.11 11.15
N LYS A 68 -9.48 -6.93 11.90
CA LYS A 68 -9.55 -6.51 13.31
C LYS A 68 -10.21 -5.15 13.49
N ASN A 69 -9.93 -4.21 12.58
CA ASN A 69 -10.51 -2.86 12.63
C ASN A 69 -11.98 -2.82 12.14
N ALA A 70 -12.40 -3.79 11.33
CA ALA A 70 -13.76 -3.89 10.78
C ALA A 70 -14.28 -5.33 10.91
N PRO A 71 -14.60 -5.78 12.15
CA PRO A 71 -14.90 -7.18 12.45
C PRO A 71 -16.19 -7.71 11.82
N TYR A 72 -17.03 -6.83 11.27
CA TYR A 72 -18.22 -7.19 10.50
C TYR A 72 -17.92 -7.58 9.05
N LEU A 73 -16.69 -7.36 8.56
CA LEU A 73 -16.27 -7.79 7.23
C LEU A 73 -15.75 -9.23 7.26
N SER A 74 -16.11 -10.01 6.24
CA SER A 74 -15.38 -11.25 5.92
C SER A 74 -14.15 -10.93 5.07
N ALA A 75 -13.20 -11.88 5.03
CA ALA A 75 -12.03 -11.77 4.14
C ALA A 75 -12.45 -11.59 2.67
N ASP A 76 -13.45 -12.35 2.20
CA ASP A 76 -13.98 -12.23 0.84
C ASP A 76 -14.59 -10.86 0.58
N THR A 77 -15.35 -10.31 1.54
CA THR A 77 -15.97 -8.98 1.39
C THR A 77 -14.88 -7.90 1.32
N LEU A 78 -13.86 -8.00 2.18
CA LEU A 78 -12.73 -7.08 2.18
C LEU A 78 -11.99 -7.11 0.83
N LEU A 79 -11.65 -8.30 0.32
CA LEU A 79 -10.96 -8.44 -0.96
C LEU A 79 -11.78 -7.88 -2.13
N ASN A 80 -13.10 -8.13 -2.14
CA ASN A 80 -14.01 -7.56 -3.12
C ASN A 80 -14.05 -6.03 -3.06
N LEU A 81 -14.08 -5.44 -1.87
CA LEU A 81 -14.03 -3.98 -1.68
C LEU A 81 -12.70 -3.39 -2.19
N VAL A 82 -11.58 -4.04 -1.88
CA VAL A 82 -10.24 -3.63 -2.36
C VAL A 82 -10.20 -3.67 -3.89
N GLN A 83 -10.69 -4.73 -4.52
CA GLN A 83 -10.70 -4.85 -5.98
C GLN A 83 -11.59 -3.78 -6.64
N ARG A 84 -12.80 -3.53 -6.10
CA ARG A 84 -13.71 -2.50 -6.63
C ARG A 84 -13.13 -1.10 -6.48
N THR A 85 -12.59 -0.77 -5.31
CA THR A 85 -11.98 0.55 -5.06
C THR A 85 -10.70 0.77 -5.85
N ALA A 86 -9.94 -0.30 -6.13
CA ALA A 86 -8.77 -0.23 -7.02
C ALA A 86 -9.14 0.17 -8.46
N GLN A 87 -10.29 -0.31 -8.96
CA GLN A 87 -10.76 0.03 -10.31
C GLN A 87 -11.14 1.50 -10.46
N MET A 88 -11.60 2.16 -9.39
CA MET A 88 -11.90 3.60 -9.41
C MET A 88 -10.66 4.47 -9.71
N ALA A 89 -9.47 3.95 -9.43
CA ALA A 89 -8.22 4.67 -9.67
C ALA A 89 -7.64 4.48 -11.07
N LYS A 90 -8.22 3.61 -11.90
CA LYS A 90 -7.84 3.52 -13.31
C LYS A 90 -8.50 4.69 -14.05
N PRO A 91 -7.75 5.50 -14.80
CA PRO A 91 -8.39 6.44 -15.73
C PRO A 91 -9.24 5.65 -16.73
N ALA A 92 -10.36 6.26 -17.15
CA ALA A 92 -11.27 5.69 -18.15
C ALA A 92 -10.56 5.42 -19.49
#